data_AF-A0A961URY1-F1
#
_entry.id   AF-A0A961URY1-F1
#
_cell.length_a   1.000
_cell.length_b   1.000
_cell.length_c   1.000
_cell.angle_alpha   90.00
_cell.angle_beta   90.00
_cell.angle_gamma   90.00
#
_symmetry.space_group_name_H-M   'P 1'
#
loop_
_entity.id
_entity.type
_entity.pdbx_description
1 polymer ?
#
loop_
_entity_poly.entity_id
_entity_poly.type
_entity_poly.pdbx_seq_one_letter_code
_entity_poly.pdbx_strand_id
1 'polypeptide(L)'
;MIIAHLLKHGIDRRIAIALAVILAIAVLVPLSNLMLPESSPFHIPAYLVALFGKYLTYALLALALDLVWGFCGILSLGHGAFFALGGYA
;
A
#
# COMPACT_ATOMS: atom_id res chain seq x y z
N MET A 1 24.43 -2.60 -4.84
CA MET A 1 25.03 -2.03 -3.60
C MET A 1 24.09 -1.04 -2.89
N ILE A 2 23.41 -0.14 -3.61
CA ILE A 2 22.44 0.83 -3.04
C ILE A 2 21.19 0.17 -2.44
N ILE A 3 20.60 -0.84 -3.12
CA ILE A 3 19.39 -1.55 -2.64
C ILE A 3 19.61 -2.25 -1.29
N ALA A 4 20.77 -2.91 -1.10
CA ALA A 4 21.09 -3.58 0.15
C ALA A 4 21.35 -2.61 1.31
N HIS A 5 21.86 -1.41 1.02
CA HIS A 5 22.03 -0.34 2.00
C HIS A 5 20.65 0.23 2.40
N LEU A 6 19.76 0.44 1.43
CA LEU A 6 18.41 0.92 1.65
C LEU A 6 17.54 -0.06 2.44
N LEU A 7 17.67 -1.35 2.17
CA LEU A 7 16.99 -2.40 2.94
C LEU A 7 17.50 -2.50 4.38
N LYS A 8 18.81 -2.34 4.62
CA LYS A 8 19.40 -2.44 5.96
C LYS A 8 19.24 -1.17 6.81
N HIS A 9 19.26 0.01 6.21
CA HIS A 9 19.13 1.30 6.94
C HIS A 9 17.76 1.97 6.79
N GLY A 10 16.95 1.57 5.81
CA GLY A 10 15.64 2.17 5.55
C GLY A 10 14.46 1.41 6.15
N ILE A 11 14.64 0.18 6.65
CA ILE A 11 13.56 -0.56 7.33
C ILE A 11 13.56 -0.19 8.81
N ASP A 12 12.89 0.92 9.13
CA ASP A 12 12.59 1.30 10.50
C ASP A 12 11.39 0.50 11.05
N ARG A 13 11.23 0.51 12.38
CA ARG A 13 10.09 -0.14 13.07
C ARG A 13 8.73 0.26 12.47
N ARG A 14 8.57 1.51 12.04
CA ARG A 14 7.33 2.01 11.43
C ARG A 14 7.07 1.35 10.06
N ILE A 15 8.09 1.28 9.21
CA ILE A 15 8.01 0.67 7.88
C ILE A 15 7.78 -0.84 8.02
N ALA A 16 8.46 -1.50 8.96
CA ALA A 16 8.24 -2.91 9.25
C ALA A 16 6.79 -3.19 9.68
N ILE A 17 6.20 -2.35 10.55
CA ILE A 17 4.79 -2.46 10.94
C ILE A 17 3.88 -2.27 9.73
N ALA A 18 4.11 -1.24 8.90
CA ALA A 18 3.30 -0.99 7.71
C ALA A 18 3.34 -2.18 6.73
N LEU A 19 4.53 -2.72 6.45
CA LEU A 19 4.70 -3.90 5.60
C LEU A 19 3.99 -5.13 6.19
N ALA A 20 4.12 -5.35 7.51
CA ALA A 20 3.44 -6.46 8.19
C ALA A 20 1.91 -6.34 8.11
N VAL A 21 1.37 -5.14 8.27
CA VAL A 21 -0.08 -4.88 8.15
C VAL A 21 -0.56 -5.10 6.73
N ILE A 22 0.16 -4.59 5.72
CA ILE A 22 -0.19 -4.79 4.31
C ILE A 22 -0.19 -6.29 3.97
N LEU A 23 0.85 -7.02 4.41
CA LEU A 23 0.95 -8.46 4.18
C LEU A 23 -0.17 -9.23 4.89
N ALA A 24 -0.49 -8.84 6.13
CA ALA A 24 -1.59 -9.43 6.88
C ALA A 24 -2.93 -9.22 6.15
N ILE A 25 -3.23 -8.01 5.68
CA ILE A 25 -4.46 -7.72 4.93
C ILE A 25 -4.49 -8.53 3.62
N ALA A 26 -3.38 -8.57 2.88
CA ALA A 26 -3.28 -9.30 1.62
C ALA A 26 -3.57 -10.81 1.76
N VAL A 27 -3.32 -11.38 2.95
CA VAL A 27 -3.58 -12.79 3.25
C VAL A 27 -4.95 -13.00 3.92
N LEU A 28 -5.29 -12.17 4.92
CA LEU A 28 -6.52 -12.32 5.70
C LEU A 28 -7.78 -12.07 4.86
N VAL A 29 -7.75 -11.12 3.92
CA VAL A 29 -8.89 -10.82 3.06
C VAL A 29 -9.31 -12.03 2.21
N PRO A 30 -8.43 -12.66 1.41
CA PRO A 30 -8.80 -13.86 0.67
C PRO A 30 -9.09 -15.06 1.59
N LEU A 31 -8.38 -15.22 2.71
CA LEU A 31 -8.70 -16.28 3.69
C LEU A 31 -10.12 -16.13 4.25
N SER A 32 -10.54 -14.91 4.57
CA SER A 32 -11.91 -14.65 5.05
C SER A 32 -12.98 -14.94 4.00
N ASN A 33 -12.65 -14.83 2.71
CA ASN A 33 -13.56 -15.22 1.64
C ASN A 33 -13.65 -16.75 1.48
N LEU A 34 -12.54 -17.48 1.59
CA LEU A 34 -12.50 -18.93 1.38
C LEU A 34 -12.93 -19.76 2.60
N MET A 35 -12.55 -19.33 3.81
CA MET A 35 -12.69 -20.16 5.01
C MET A 35 -13.99 -19.91 5.80
N LEU A 36 -14.67 -18.79 5.55
CA LEU A 36 -15.87 -18.42 6.30
C LEU A 36 -17.14 -18.67 5.48
N PRO A 37 -18.20 -19.23 6.08
CA PRO A 37 -19.51 -19.33 5.43
C PRO A 37 -20.09 -17.95 5.13
N GLU A 38 -20.87 -17.83 4.05
CA GLU A 38 -21.50 -16.57 3.62
C GLU A 38 -22.40 -15.92 4.69
N SER A 39 -22.91 -16.72 5.64
CA SER A 39 -23.73 -16.26 6.76
C SER A 39 -22.93 -15.62 7.91
N SER A 40 -21.60 -15.69 7.86
CA SER A 40 -20.73 -15.12 8.91
C SER A 40 -20.56 -13.61 8.72
N PRO A 41 -20.63 -12.79 9.79
CA PRO A 41 -20.38 -11.35 9.72
C PRO A 41 -18.99 -10.97 9.18
N PHE A 42 -18.03 -11.91 9.24
CA PHE A 42 -16.65 -11.71 8.78
C PHE A 42 -16.40 -12.25 7.38
N HIS A 43 -17.41 -12.80 6.69
CA HIS A 43 -17.26 -13.26 5.32
C HIS A 43 -17.09 -12.07 4.39
N ILE A 44 -15.95 -11.98 3.73
CA ILE A 44 -15.72 -10.97 2.70
C ILE A 44 -16.14 -11.56 1.36
N PRO A 45 -17.13 -10.96 0.65
CA PRO A 45 -17.55 -11.43 -0.66
C PRO A 45 -16.46 -11.24 -1.73
N ALA A 46 -16.47 -12.11 -2.75
CA ALA A 46 -15.42 -12.19 -3.76
C ALA A 46 -15.18 -10.87 -4.53
N TYR A 47 -16.22 -10.06 -4.75
CA TYR A 47 -16.07 -8.76 -5.43
C TYR A 47 -15.23 -7.77 -4.59
N LEU A 48 -15.35 -7.81 -3.26
CA LEU A 48 -14.53 -6.97 -2.37
C LEU A 48 -13.09 -7.44 -2.38
N VAL A 49 -12.83 -8.75 -2.42
CA VAL A 49 -11.46 -9.29 -2.57
C VAL A 49 -10.81 -8.74 -3.84
N ALA A 50 -11.52 -8.77 -4.97
CA ALA A 50 -11.03 -8.21 -6.23
C ALA A 50 -10.80 -6.69 -6.14
N LEU A 51 -11.70 -5.97 -5.46
CA LEU A 51 -11.59 -4.52 -5.29
C LEU A 51 -10.39 -4.13 -4.41
N PHE A 52 -10.15 -4.86 -3.32
CA PHE A 52 -8.98 -4.70 -2.46
C PHE A 52 -7.69 -4.93 -3.25
N GLY A 53 -7.61 -6.00 -4.05
CA GLY A 53 -6.45 -6.27 -4.91
C GLY A 53 -6.16 -5.12 -5.90
N LYS A 54 -7.21 -4.59 -6.54
CA LYS A 54 -7.09 -3.44 -7.44
C LYS A 54 -6.54 -2.19 -6.72
N TYR A 55 -7.11 -1.83 -5.57
CA TYR A 55 -6.66 -0.65 -4.84
C TYR A 55 -5.27 -0.80 -4.23
N LEU A 56 -4.91 -2.00 -3.76
CA LEU A 56 -3.55 -2.30 -3.30
C LEU A 56 -2.53 -2.12 -4.43
N THR A 57 -2.89 -2.50 -5.66
CA THR A 57 -2.05 -2.31 -6.84
C THR A 57 -1.81 -0.82 -7.12
N TYR A 58 -2.85 0.01 -7.08
CA TYR A 58 -2.70 1.46 -7.23
C TYR A 58 -1.92 2.11 -6.08
N ALA A 59 -2.07 1.62 -4.85
CA ALA A 59 -1.30 2.10 -3.71
C ALA A 59 0.19 1.79 -3.85
N LEU A 60 0.55 0.57 -4.29
CA LEU A 60 1.94 0.20 -4.56
C LEU A 60 2.54 1.01 -5.72
N LEU A 61 1.76 1.27 -6.77
CA LEU A 61 2.17 2.13 -7.87
C LEU A 61 2.46 3.56 -7.36
N ALA A 62 1.56 4.15 -6.58
CA ALA A 62 1.74 5.47 -6.01
C ALA A 62 2.98 5.54 -5.09
N LEU A 63 3.19 4.51 -4.26
CA LEU A 63 4.35 4.42 -3.37
C LEU A 63 5.67 4.28 -4.16
N ALA A 64 5.69 3.49 -5.23
CA ALA A 64 6.86 3.37 -6.09
C ALA A 64 7.21 4.70 -6.77
N LEU A 65 6.21 5.43 -7.26
CA LEU A 65 6.41 6.76 -7.84
C LEU A 65 6.96 7.76 -6.82
N ASP A 66 6.41 7.76 -5.60
CA ASP A 66 6.91 8.60 -4.50
C ASP A 66 8.38 8.31 -4.18
N LEU A 67 8.75 7.03 -4.05
CA LEU A 67 10.14 6.64 -3.83
C LEU A 67 11.05 7.15 -4.96
N VAL A 68 10.67 6.94 -6.23
CA VAL A 68 11.46 7.40 -7.38
C VAL A 68 11.62 8.92 -7.39
N TRP A 69 10.54 9.68 -7.20
CA TRP A 69 10.61 11.14 -7.15
C TRP A 69 11.40 11.66 -5.95
N GLY A 70 11.28 11.02 -4.80
CA GLY A 70 12.09 11.30 -3.61
C GLY A 70 13.57 11.02 -3.85
N PHE A 71 13.92 9.91 -4.52
CA PHE A 71 15.31 9.60 -4.89
C PHE A 71 15.87 10.54 -5.95
N CYS A 72 15.08 10.95 -6.93
CA CYS A 72 15.49 11.89 -7.97
C CYS A 72 15.50 13.35 -7.51
N GLY A 73 14.98 13.65 -6.31
CA GLY A 73 14.92 15.01 -5.77
C GLY A 73 13.98 15.96 -6.51
N ILE A 74 13.00 15.42 -7.25
CA ILE A 74 12.13 16.22 -8.14
C ILE A 74 11.09 16.99 -7.32
N LEU A 75 10.43 16.36 -6.32
CA LEU A 75 9.43 16.96 -5.43
C LEU A 75 9.31 16.15 -4.12
N SER A 76 9.10 16.83 -2.99
CA SER A 76 8.63 16.19 -1.76
C SER A 76 7.12 15.93 -1.86
N LEU A 77 6.63 14.76 -1.43
CA LEU A 77 5.22 14.31 -1.51
C LEU A 77 4.22 15.37 -1.02
N GLY A 78 4.60 16.17 -0.02
CA GLY A 78 3.81 17.30 0.47
C GLY A 78 3.56 18.39 -0.59
N HIS A 79 4.56 18.76 -1.37
CA HIS A 79 4.41 19.75 -2.46
C HIS A 79 3.54 19.20 -3.60
N GLY A 80 3.69 17.92 -3.96
CA GLY A 80 2.87 17.28 -4.98
C GLY A 80 1.39 17.19 -4.58
N ALA A 81 1.11 16.87 -3.32
CA ALA A 81 -0.25 16.84 -2.79
C ALA A 81 -0.91 18.23 -2.73
N PHE A 82 -0.18 19.26 -2.31
CA PHE A 82 -0.68 20.64 -2.32
C PHE A 82 -0.94 21.17 -3.74
N PHE A 83 -0.07 20.82 -4.70
CA PHE A 83 -0.26 21.19 -6.11
C PHE A 83 -1.46 20.46 -6.73
N ALA A 84 -1.64 19.16 -6.46
CA ALA A 84 -2.78 18.39 -6.93
C ALA A 84 -4.10 18.93 -6.35
N LEU A 85 -4.15 19.28 -5.06
CA LEU A 85 -5.33 19.87 -4.43
C LEU A 85 -5.66 21.27 -4.97
N GLY A 86 -4.65 22.10 -5.24
CA GLY A 86 -4.83 23.44 -5.83
C GLY A 86 -5.30 23.43 -7.30
N GLY A 87 -5.08 22.34 -8.03
CA GLY A 87 -5.56 22.18 -9.42
C GLY A 87 -7.05 21.86 -9.55
N TYR A 88 -7.75 21.60 -8.44
CA TYR A 88 -9.19 21.35 -8.38
C TYR A 88 -9.99 22.48 -7.70
N ALA A 89 -9.35 23.62 -7.46
CA ALA A 89 -9.99 24.84 -6.93
C ALA A 89 -10.42 25.78 -8.07
#